data_AF-A0A7L1R9P4-F1
#
_entry.id   AF-A0A7L1R9P4-F1
#
_cell.length_a   1.000
_cell.length_b   1.000
_cell.length_c   1.000
_cell.angle_alpha   90.00
_cell.angle_beta   90.00
_cell.angle_gamma   90.00
#
_symmetry.space_group_name_H-M   'P 1'
#
loop_
_entity.id
_entity.type
_entity.pdbx_description
1 polymer ?
#
loop_
_entity_poly.entity_id
_entity_poly.type
_entity_poly.pdbx_seq_one_letter_code
_entity_poly.pdbx_strand_id
1 'polypeptide(L)' 'QQVKLSSPDYKGRAQDEAVADFLKRIECYKATYEPLDDDLDSGLSYIKIFDVGVRYLANRVQGHVQSRTVYYLMNIH' A
#
# COMPACT_ATOMS: atom_id res chain seq x y z
N GLN A 1 -7.45 -15.03 -0.18
CA GLN A 1 -8.22 -14.85 1.07
C GLN A 1 -8.49 -13.36 1.27
N GLN A 2 -9.74 -12.95 1.50
CA GLN A 2 -10.10 -11.53 1.74
C GLN A 2 -9.77 -11.14 3.20
N VAL A 3 -8.49 -10.84 3.45
CA VAL A 3 -7.94 -10.62 4.81
C VAL A 3 -8.63 -9.48 5.58
N LYS A 4 -9.19 -8.51 4.85
CA LYS A 4 -9.85 -7.33 5.43
C LYS A 4 -11.25 -7.63 5.98
N LEU A 5 -11.97 -8.57 5.39
CA LEU A 5 -13.31 -8.98 5.87
C LEU A 5 -13.23 -9.96 7.04
N SER A 6 -12.09 -10.66 7.18
CA SER A 6 -11.78 -11.46 8.37
C SER A 6 -11.17 -10.63 9.52
N SER A 7 -11.12 -9.30 9.38
CA SER A 7 -10.67 -8.40 10.44
C SER A 7 -11.59 -8.52 11.66
N PRO A 8 -11.05 -8.41 12.90
CA PRO A 8 -11.87 -8.27 14.10
C PRO A 8 -12.94 -7.16 14.00
N ASP A 9 -12.72 -6.14 13.18
CA ASP A 9 -13.63 -5.02 12.93
C ASP A 9 -15.02 -5.45 12.42
N TYR A 10 -15.10 -6.58 11.72
CA TYR A 10 -16.35 -7.08 11.10
C TYR A 10 -16.88 -8.36 11.78
N LYS A 11 -16.40 -8.68 12.99
CA LYS A 11 -16.84 -9.88 13.71
C LYS A 11 -18.36 -9.87 13.94
N GLY A 12 -19.04 -10.93 13.50
CA GLY A 12 -20.49 -11.07 13.64
C GLY A 12 -21.32 -10.22 12.68
N ARG A 13 -20.69 -9.54 11.70
CA ARG A 13 -21.37 -8.84 10.62
C ARG A 13 -21.54 -9.73 9.40
N ALA A 14 -22.61 -9.49 8.63
CA ALA A 14 -22.77 -10.12 7.33
C ALA A 14 -21.68 -9.66 6.36
N GLN A 15 -21.25 -10.54 5.47
CA GLN A 15 -20.15 -10.27 4.54
C GLN A 15 -20.45 -9.05 3.64
N ASP A 16 -21.68 -8.94 3.14
CA ASP A 16 -22.08 -7.86 2.25
C ASP A 16 -22.07 -6.48 2.95
N GLU A 17 -22.47 -6.44 4.23
CA GLU A 17 -22.36 -5.22 5.05
C GLU A 17 -20.90 -4.81 5.24
N ALA A 18 -20.03 -5.78 5.52
CA ALA A 18 -18.60 -5.54 5.72
C ALA A 18 -17.92 -5.04 4.44
N VAL A 19 -18.27 -5.59 3.27
CA VAL A 19 -17.76 -5.11 1.97
C VAL A 19 -18.22 -3.68 1.69
N ALA A 20 -19.51 -3.39 1.89
CA ALA A 20 -20.06 -2.07 1.64
C ALA A 20 -19.44 -0.99 2.54
N ASP A 21 -19.23 -1.30 3.83
CA ASP A 21 -18.55 -0.42 4.75
C ASP A 21 -17.07 -0.23 4.38
N PHE A 22 -16.36 -1.31 4.03
CA PHE A 22 -14.96 -1.24 3.65
C PHE A 22 -14.73 -0.38 2.39
N LEU A 23 -15.62 -0.47 1.40
CA LEU A 23 -15.57 0.38 0.21
C LEU A 23 -15.80 1.86 0.57
N LYS A 24 -16.78 2.16 1.44
CA LYS A 24 -16.97 3.54 1.94
C LYS A 24 -15.73 4.06 2.64
N ARG A 25 -15.07 3.23 3.44
CA ARG A 25 -13.82 3.57 4.13
C ARG A 25 -12.71 3.92 3.14
N ILE A 26 -12.57 3.17 2.05
CA ILE A 26 -11.61 3.49 0.97
C ILE A 26 -11.92 4.87 0.37
N GLU A 27 -13.19 5.16 0.06
CA GLU A 27 -13.60 6.47 -0.49
C GLU A 27 -13.28 7.63 0.46
N CYS A 28 -13.46 7.44 1.77
CA CYS A 28 -13.09 8.45 2.77
C CYS A 28 -11.59 8.80 2.71
N TYR A 29 -10.70 7.80 2.56
CA TYR A 29 -9.27 8.07 2.45
C TYR A 29 -8.88 8.67 1.10
N LYS A 30 -9.56 8.30 0.01
CA LYS A 30 -9.32 8.89 -1.32
C LYS A 30 -9.51 10.41 -1.33
N ALA A 31 -10.44 10.93 -0.53
CA ALA A 31 -10.74 12.37 -0.48
C ALA A 31 -9.53 13.24 -0.07
N THR A 32 -8.57 12.67 0.66
CA THR A 32 -7.40 13.41 1.19
C THR A 32 -6.07 12.72 0.87
N TYR A 33 -6.07 11.70 0.02
CA TYR A 33 -4.86 10.95 -0.27
C TYR A 33 -3.98 11.70 -1.27
N GLU A 34 -2.82 12.15 -0.81
CA GLU A 34 -1.76 12.70 -1.62
C GLU A 34 -0.66 11.63 -1.79
N PRO A 35 -0.50 11.04 -2.99
CA PRO A 35 0.54 10.05 -3.21
C PRO A 35 1.92 10.73 -3.23
N LEU A 36 2.97 9.97 -2.88
CA LEU A 36 4.35 10.41 -3.09
C LEU A 36 4.55 10.83 -4.54
N ASP A 37 5.14 12.02 -4.69
CA ASP A 37 5.40 12.70 -5.95
C ASP A 37 6.89 12.65 -6.30
N ASP A 38 7.20 12.43 -7.57
CA ASP A 38 8.57 12.18 -8.01
C ASP A 38 9.44 13.46 -7.95
N ASP A 39 8.82 14.64 -8.10
CA ASP A 39 9.50 15.93 -8.13
C ASP A 39 9.51 16.58 -6.74
N LEU A 40 8.34 16.70 -6.11
CA LEU A 40 8.17 17.35 -4.80
C LEU A 40 8.87 16.56 -3.68
N ASP A 41 8.83 15.23 -3.75
CA ASP A 41 9.45 14.33 -2.76
C ASP A 41 10.80 13.78 -3.22
N SER A 42 11.41 14.39 -4.24
CA SER A 42 12.68 13.95 -4.83
C SER A 42 13.82 13.80 -3.81
N GLY A 43 13.77 14.52 -2.68
CA GLY A 43 14.72 14.44 -1.57
C GLY A 43 14.57 13.23 -0.65
N LEU A 44 13.45 12.50 -0.70
CA LEU A 44 13.13 11.40 0.23
C LEU A 44 13.58 10.03 -0.30
N SER A 45 13.95 9.13 0.61
CA SER A 45 14.23 7.71 0.27
C SER A 45 12.95 6.90 0.37
N TYR A 46 12.46 6.36 -0.74
CA TYR A 46 11.22 5.56 -0.76
C TYR A 46 11.19 4.51 -1.87
N ILE A 47 10.28 3.54 -1.74
CA ILE A 47 9.89 2.61 -2.81
C ILE A 47 8.38 2.66 -2.99
N LYS A 48 7.93 2.80 -4.23
CA LYS A 48 6.53 2.78 -4.65
C LYS A 48 6.30 1.54 -5.52
N ILE A 49 5.39 0.68 -5.08
CA ILE A 49 5.03 -0.57 -5.75
C ILE A 49 3.68 -0.37 -6.41
N PHE A 50 3.62 -0.58 -7.72
CA PHE A 50 2.42 -0.41 -8.51
C PHE A 50 1.84 -1.77 -8.88
N ASP A 51 0.51 -1.85 -8.83
CA ASP A 51 -0.27 -2.98 -9.33
C ASP A 51 0.26 -4.33 -8.82
N VAL A 52 0.48 -4.42 -7.51
CA VAL A 52 0.92 -5.65 -6.83
C VAL A 52 2.25 -6.19 -7.38
N GLY A 53 3.19 -5.28 -7.72
CA GLY A 53 4.55 -5.65 -8.12
C GLY A 53 4.80 -5.73 -9.62
N VAL A 54 3.86 -5.28 -10.45
CA VAL A 54 4.09 -5.16 -11.91
C VAL A 54 5.17 -4.11 -12.21
N ARG A 55 5.21 -3.03 -11.43
CA ARG A 55 6.20 -1.96 -11.57
C ARG A 55 6.66 -1.44 -10.21
N TYR A 56 7.92 -1.05 -10.15
CA TYR A 56 8.55 -0.47 -8.98
C TYR A 56 9.19 0.87 -9.33
N LEU A 57 9.10 1.83 -8.42
CA LEU A 57 9.89 3.06 -8.44
C LEU A 57 10.62 3.16 -7.11
N ALA A 58 11.96 3.24 -7.15
CA ALA A 58 12.78 3.41 -5.97
C ALA A 58 13.53 4.73 -6.07
N ASN A 59 13.32 5.63 -5.11
CA ASN A 59 13.98 6.93 -5.06
C ASN A 59 15.02 6.95 -3.93
N ARG A 60 16.20 7.51 -4.22
CA ARG A 60 17.33 7.72 -3.28
C ARG A 60 17.58 6.55 -2.32
N VAL A 61 17.78 5.34 -2.84
CA VAL A 61 18.14 4.18 -2.01
C VAL A 61 19.55 4.37 -1.45
N GLN A 62 19.69 4.36 -0.12
CA GLN A 62 20.94 4.64 0.58
C GLN A 62 21.37 3.48 1.48
N GLY A 63 22.63 3.07 1.30
CA GLY A 63 23.26 2.07 2.15
C GLY A 63 22.70 0.66 1.98
N HIS A 64 23.27 -0.25 2.76
CA HIS A 64 23.04 -1.68 2.59
C HIS A 64 21.62 -2.13 2.95
N VAL A 65 21.08 -1.61 4.07
CA VAL A 65 19.77 -2.03 4.59
C VAL A 65 18.65 -1.68 3.61
N GLN A 66 18.60 -0.44 3.09
CA GLN A 66 17.55 -0.04 2.15
C GLN A 66 17.65 -0.82 0.84
N SER A 67 18.87 -1.06 0.35
CA SER A 67 19.12 -1.87 -0.85
C SER A 67 18.59 -3.29 -0.70
N ARG A 68 18.80 -3.91 0.48
CA ARG A 68 18.26 -5.25 0.80
C ARG A 68 16.73 -5.25 0.91
N THR A 69 16.13 -4.20 1.47
CA THR A 69 14.66 -4.06 1.53
C THR A 69 14.05 -3.96 0.13
N VAL A 70 14.61 -3.12 -0.75
CA VAL A 70 14.17 -3.00 -2.15
C VAL A 70 14.29 -4.34 -2.87
N TYR A 71 15.45 -4.99 -2.77
CA TYR A 71 15.67 -6.31 -3.35
C TYR A 71 14.63 -7.34 -2.87
N TYR A 72 14.36 -7.38 -1.56
CA TYR A 72 13.38 -8.31 -1.02
C TYR A 72 11.98 -8.06 -1.60
N LEU A 73 11.51 -6.80 -1.60
CA LEU A 73 10.18 -6.44 -2.10
C LEU A 73 9.99 -6.69 -3.60
N MET A 74 11.07 -6.68 -4.38
CA MET A 74 11.03 -7.00 -5.82
C MET A 74 10.95 -8.50 -6.12
N ASN A 75 11.21 -9.38 -5.14
CA ASN A 75 11.31 -10.83 -5.36
C ASN A 75 10.23 -11.64 -4.63
N ILE A 76 9.39 -11.01 -3.80
CA ILE A 76 8.23 -11.67 -3.18
C ILE A 76 7.05 -11.73 -4.16
N HIS A 77 6.30 -12.83 -4.09
CA HIS A 77 5.15 -13.15 -4.95
C HIS A 77 4.02 -13.77 -4.12
#